data_AF-A0A3D2IQT1-F1
#
_entry.id   AF-A0A3D2IQT1-F1
#
_cell.length_a   1.000
_cell.length_b   1.000
_cell.length_c   1.000
_cell.angle_alpha   90.00
_cell.angle_beta   90.00
_cell.angle_gamma   90.00
#
_symmetry.space_group_name_H-M   'P 1'
#
loop_
_entity.id
_entity.type
_entity.pdbx_description
1 polymer ?
#
loop_
_entity_poly.entity_id
_entity_poly.type
_entity_poly.pdbx_seq_one_letter_code
_entity_poly.pdbx_strand_id
1 'polypeptide(L)'
;MREDGIPRERFILLETLHASMGMPRSVRVDGIVYIDPIAYYQMPYARKPGIARSLGKLNWHFREAGKNLVLFAPGRIGTSSPELGVPTAFSDISSFGAICEIAESRAGYQPELSYGSHIFQDLVEADILYVAVFEDKRRIHFHPEKLMEMENGILEIVPDADSSIIAWYDLAGSHARLIHDMHAEHLLLSL
;
A
#
# COMPACT_ATOMS: atom_id res chain seq x y z
N MET A 1 -10.72 -21.90 2.03
CA MET A 1 -10.72 -22.03 0.57
C MET A 1 -12.16 -22.22 0.09
N ARG A 2 -12.56 -21.51 -0.97
CA ARG A 2 -13.72 -21.83 -1.80
C ARG A 2 -13.32 -22.94 -2.80
N GLU A 3 -14.29 -23.52 -3.53
CA GLU A 3 -14.05 -24.62 -4.48
C GLU A 3 -13.14 -24.24 -5.66
N ASP A 4 -12.99 -22.94 -5.93
CA ASP A 4 -12.14 -22.34 -6.96
C ASP A 4 -10.70 -22.01 -6.47
N GLY A 5 -10.35 -22.36 -5.24
CA GLY A 5 -9.04 -22.03 -4.65
C GLY A 5 -8.91 -20.59 -4.15
N ILE A 6 -9.96 -19.77 -4.25
CA ILE A 6 -9.97 -18.41 -3.72
C ILE A 6 -10.22 -18.45 -2.20
N PRO A 7 -9.50 -17.64 -1.39
CA PRO A 7 -9.81 -17.48 0.03
C PRO A 7 -11.29 -17.12 0.24
N ARG A 8 -11.85 -17.49 1.39
CA ARG A 8 -13.19 -16.98 1.73
C ARG A 8 -13.09 -15.46 1.84
N GLU A 9 -14.07 -14.73 1.31
CA GLU A 9 -14.14 -13.26 1.30
C GLU A 9 -13.74 -12.62 2.63
N ARG A 10 -14.10 -13.24 3.77
CA ARG A 10 -13.70 -12.78 5.11
C ARG A 10 -12.19 -12.63 5.34
N PHE A 11 -11.35 -13.28 4.53
CA PHE A 11 -9.88 -13.23 4.60
C PHE A 11 -9.27 -12.33 3.53
N ILE A 12 -10.07 -11.76 2.63
CA ILE A 12 -9.57 -10.90 1.55
C ILE A 12 -9.44 -9.48 2.08
N LEU A 13 -8.25 -8.90 1.94
CA LEU A 13 -7.98 -7.50 2.25
C LEU A 13 -8.11 -6.63 1.00
N LEU A 14 -7.55 -7.08 -0.13
CA LEU A 14 -7.63 -6.38 -1.42
C LEU A 14 -7.77 -7.41 -2.54
N GLU A 15 -8.69 -7.16 -3.47
CA GLU A 15 -8.79 -7.91 -4.72
C GLU A 15 -9.10 -6.95 -5.87
N THR A 16 -8.27 -6.98 -6.92
CA THR A 16 -8.43 -6.09 -8.09
C THR A 16 -8.26 -6.84 -9.42
N LEU A 17 -8.85 -6.29 -10.47
CA LEU A 17 -8.73 -6.71 -11.87
C LEU A 17 -8.30 -5.52 -12.74
N HIS A 18 -7.36 -5.74 -13.67
CA HIS A 18 -6.88 -4.73 -14.63
C HIS A 18 -6.38 -3.44 -13.97
N ALA A 19 -5.74 -3.58 -12.80
CA ALA A 19 -5.33 -2.44 -11.97
C ALA A 19 -3.98 -2.65 -11.27
N SER A 20 -3.20 -3.64 -11.69
CA SER A 20 -1.89 -3.95 -11.12
C SER A 20 -0.84 -4.17 -12.21
N MET A 21 0.42 -3.90 -11.87
CA MET A 21 1.56 -4.04 -12.76
C MET A 21 2.80 -4.47 -12.01
N GLY A 22 3.53 -5.42 -12.59
CA GLY A 22 4.75 -5.98 -12.04
C GLY A 22 4.84 -7.45 -12.40
N MET A 23 5.91 -8.12 -11.98
CA MET A 23 6.09 -9.54 -12.27
C MET A 23 5.04 -10.41 -11.58
N PRO A 24 4.60 -11.52 -12.20
CA PRO A 24 3.71 -12.46 -11.54
C PRO A 24 4.40 -13.04 -10.31
N ARG A 25 3.70 -13.10 -9.18
CA ARG A 25 4.26 -13.56 -7.91
C ARG A 25 3.19 -14.10 -6.98
N SER A 26 3.58 -15.05 -6.14
CA SER A 26 2.79 -15.52 -5.01
C SER A 26 3.71 -15.55 -3.80
N VAL A 27 3.66 -14.49 -2.99
CA VAL A 27 4.56 -14.30 -1.85
C VAL A 27 3.78 -14.20 -0.56
N ARG A 28 4.44 -14.57 0.55
CA ARG A 28 3.96 -14.24 1.89
C ARG A 28 4.09 -12.73 2.09
N VAL A 29 3.18 -12.13 2.87
CA VAL A 29 3.29 -10.74 3.32
C VAL A 29 3.69 -10.73 4.79
N ASP A 30 4.83 -10.10 5.08
CA ASP A 30 5.38 -10.03 6.44
C ASP A 30 4.94 -8.78 7.18
N GLY A 31 4.39 -7.79 6.46
CA GLY A 31 3.67 -6.69 7.10
C GLY A 31 3.12 -5.67 6.12
N ILE A 32 2.25 -4.82 6.66
CA ILE A 32 1.53 -3.80 5.91
C ILE A 32 1.75 -2.44 6.55
N VAL A 33 2.09 -1.47 5.72
CA VAL A 33 2.01 -0.05 6.09
C VAL A 33 0.75 0.51 5.47
N TYR A 34 -0.10 1.11 6.29
CA TYR A 34 -1.34 1.72 5.84
C TYR A 34 -1.35 3.20 6.23
N ILE A 35 -1.60 4.06 5.26
CA ILE A 35 -1.82 5.48 5.48
C ILE A 35 -3.31 5.73 5.25
N ASP A 36 -4.02 6.18 6.28
CA ASP A 36 -5.45 6.45 6.20
C ASP A 36 -5.73 7.60 5.21
N PRO A 37 -6.50 7.34 4.13
CA PRO A 37 -6.68 8.33 3.09
C PRO A 37 -7.49 9.53 3.58
N ILE A 38 -8.55 9.30 4.35
CA ILE A 38 -9.42 10.36 4.83
C ILE A 38 -8.67 11.28 5.80
N ALA A 39 -7.99 10.70 6.79
CA ALA A 39 -7.20 11.43 7.76
C ALA A 39 -6.04 12.19 7.10
N TYR A 40 -5.36 11.57 6.12
CA TYR A 40 -4.30 12.23 5.35
C TYR A 40 -4.79 13.45 4.57
N TYR A 41 -5.96 13.37 3.92
CA TYR A 41 -6.48 14.51 3.17
C TYR A 41 -7.07 15.60 4.07
N GLN A 42 -7.58 15.25 5.25
CA GLN A 42 -8.11 16.21 6.22
C GLN A 42 -7.02 16.89 7.08
N MET A 43 -5.81 16.34 7.13
CA MET A 43 -4.73 16.91 7.94
C MET A 43 -4.22 18.25 7.37
N PRO A 44 -3.68 19.15 8.23
CA PRO A 44 -3.05 20.38 7.77
C PRO A 44 -1.91 20.13 6.78
N TYR A 45 -1.86 20.90 5.69
CA TYR A 45 -0.85 20.78 4.64
C TYR A 45 0.58 20.72 5.18
N ALA A 46 0.91 21.58 6.14
CA ALA A 46 2.25 21.65 6.77
C ALA A 46 2.68 20.34 7.47
N ARG A 47 1.74 19.47 7.84
CA ARG A 47 2.01 18.19 8.51
C ARG A 47 2.19 17.03 7.53
N LYS A 48 1.72 17.15 6.27
CA LYS A 48 1.80 16.08 5.25
C LYS A 48 3.23 15.58 4.96
N PRO A 49 4.27 16.44 4.91
CA PRO A 49 5.65 15.96 4.78
C PRO A 49 6.11 15.11 5.97
N GLY A 50 5.47 15.24 7.14
CA GLY A 50 5.72 14.37 8.28
C GLY A 50 5.39 12.91 8.01
N ILE A 51 4.32 12.63 7.26
CA ILE A 51 3.92 11.27 6.88
C ILE A 51 4.96 10.63 5.97
N ALA A 52 5.47 11.37 4.97
CA ALA A 52 6.56 10.90 4.11
C ALA A 52 7.84 10.59 4.91
N ARG A 53 8.19 11.43 5.90
CA ARG A 53 9.33 11.16 6.79
C ARG A 53 9.13 9.91 7.65
N SER A 54 7.93 9.69 8.20
CA SER A 54 7.62 8.49 8.98
C SER A 54 7.73 7.23 8.10
N LEU A 55 7.21 7.30 6.87
CA LEU A 55 7.34 6.22 5.90
C LEU A 55 8.81 5.91 5.57
N GLY A 56 9.62 6.94 5.29
CA GLY A 56 11.04 6.77 5.00
C GLY A 56 11.84 6.16 6.16
N LYS A 57 11.54 6.56 7.41
CA LYS A 57 12.13 5.95 8.61
C LYS A 57 11.78 4.46 8.73
N LEU A 58 10.51 4.11 8.49
CA LEU A 58 10.06 2.72 8.52
C LEU A 58 10.69 1.90 7.38
N ASN A 59 10.75 2.46 6.17
CA ASN A 59 11.40 1.83 5.02
C ASN A 59 12.88 1.54 5.31
N TRP A 60 13.58 2.49 5.91
CA TRP A 60 14.97 2.32 6.33
C TRP A 60 15.13 1.21 7.37
N HIS A 61 14.23 1.14 8.35
CA HIS A 61 14.25 0.11 9.39
C HIS A 61 14.18 -1.31 8.81
N PHE A 62 13.39 -1.53 7.75
CA PHE A 62 13.20 -2.85 7.15
C PHE A 62 14.08 -3.15 5.92
N ARG A 63 14.92 -2.20 5.49
CA ARG A 63 15.71 -2.31 4.25
C ARG A 63 16.55 -3.58 4.14
N GLU A 64 17.12 -4.04 5.26
CA GLU A 64 17.98 -5.24 5.31
C GLU A 64 17.27 -6.45 5.94
N ALA A 65 15.99 -6.32 6.29
CA ALA A 65 15.25 -7.37 6.99
C ALA A 65 14.77 -8.50 6.07
N GLY A 66 14.83 -8.31 4.74
CA GLY A 66 14.34 -9.29 3.76
C GLY A 66 12.84 -9.59 3.87
N LYS A 67 12.05 -8.66 4.43
CA LYS A 67 10.61 -8.79 4.63
C LYS A 67 9.83 -8.36 3.39
N ASN A 68 8.76 -9.08 3.06
CA ASN A 68 7.82 -8.70 2.02
C ASN A 68 6.79 -7.73 2.58
N LEU A 69 7.02 -6.43 2.36
CA LEU A 69 6.13 -5.37 2.85
C LEU A 69 5.19 -4.88 1.74
N VAL A 70 3.97 -4.53 2.12
CA VAL A 70 3.00 -3.86 1.24
C VAL A 70 2.66 -2.49 1.80
N LEU A 71 2.74 -1.46 0.97
CA LEU A 71 2.33 -0.10 1.29
C LEU A 71 0.94 0.18 0.72
N PHE A 72 0.05 0.71 1.53
CA PHE A 72 -1.20 1.33 1.13
C PHE A 72 -1.13 2.82 1.40
N ALA A 73 -1.20 3.64 0.35
CA ALA A 73 -1.06 5.08 0.48
C ALA A 73 -2.16 5.83 -0.28
N PRO A 74 -2.61 6.98 0.26
CA PRO A 74 -3.55 7.82 -0.45
C PRO A 74 -2.89 8.48 -1.65
N GLY A 75 -3.62 8.46 -2.74
CA GLY A 75 -3.27 9.24 -3.89
C GLY A 75 -2.03 8.77 -4.63
N ARG A 76 -1.37 9.72 -5.28
CA ARG A 76 -0.12 9.48 -5.99
C ARG A 76 1.07 9.47 -5.03
N ILE A 77 1.74 8.34 -4.93
CA ILE A 77 3.03 8.21 -4.25
C ILE A 77 4.11 8.97 -5.00
N GLY A 78 4.90 9.72 -4.23
CA GLY A 78 6.04 10.49 -4.71
C GLY A 78 5.72 11.63 -5.67
N THR A 79 4.53 12.19 -5.49
CA THR A 79 4.15 13.49 -6.02
C THR A 79 4.91 14.63 -5.32
N SER A 80 5.21 15.73 -6.02
CA SER A 80 5.68 16.96 -5.38
C SER A 80 4.57 17.75 -4.67
N SER A 81 3.32 17.36 -4.92
CA SER A 81 2.07 18.02 -4.51
C SER A 81 1.33 17.18 -3.47
N PRO A 82 1.46 17.47 -2.16
CA PRO A 82 0.85 16.70 -1.06
C PRO A 82 -0.70 16.62 -1.08
N GLU A 83 -1.33 17.48 -1.87
CA GLU A 83 -2.77 17.46 -2.17
C GLU A 83 -3.15 16.33 -3.12
N LEU A 84 -2.21 15.81 -3.91
CA LEU A 84 -2.44 14.69 -4.84
C LEU A 84 -2.08 13.33 -4.23
N GLY A 85 -1.40 13.29 -3.10
CA GLY A 85 -0.93 12.05 -2.46
C GLY A 85 0.30 12.27 -1.60
N VAL A 86 0.98 11.21 -1.19
CA VAL A 86 2.09 11.30 -0.24
C VAL A 86 3.40 11.72 -0.95
N PRO A 87 4.06 12.82 -0.52
CA PRO A 87 5.23 13.36 -1.19
C PRO A 87 6.52 12.65 -0.79
N THR A 88 6.74 11.47 -1.34
CA THR A 88 7.90 10.61 -1.06
C THR A 88 8.96 10.68 -2.15
N ALA A 89 10.22 10.43 -1.78
CA ALA A 89 11.24 10.03 -2.74
C ALA A 89 11.23 8.51 -2.92
N PHE A 90 11.85 7.99 -3.99
CA PHE A 90 11.99 6.55 -4.19
C PHE A 90 12.70 5.87 -2.99
N SER A 91 13.69 6.52 -2.40
CA SER A 91 14.39 6.03 -1.20
C SER A 91 13.49 5.84 0.03
N ASP A 92 12.31 6.47 0.06
CA ASP A 92 11.35 6.32 1.16
C ASP A 92 10.48 5.06 0.99
N ILE A 93 10.48 4.45 -0.21
CA ILE A 93 9.57 3.35 -0.58
C ILE A 93 10.28 2.16 -1.24
N SER A 94 11.60 2.21 -1.37
CA SER A 94 12.38 1.25 -2.16
C SER A 94 12.44 -0.18 -1.58
N SER A 95 12.03 -0.40 -0.33
CA SER A 95 12.07 -1.72 0.32
C SER A 95 10.71 -2.41 0.33
N PHE A 96 9.67 -1.79 -0.22
CA PHE A 96 8.36 -2.42 -0.34
C PHE A 96 8.34 -3.40 -1.51
N GLY A 97 7.70 -4.56 -1.33
CA GLY A 97 7.46 -5.52 -2.40
C GLY A 97 6.22 -5.18 -3.23
N ALA A 98 5.32 -4.36 -2.68
CA ALA A 98 4.17 -3.81 -3.39
C ALA A 98 3.73 -2.45 -2.84
N ILE A 99 3.23 -1.59 -3.71
CA ILE A 99 2.68 -0.27 -3.41
C ILE A 99 1.28 -0.17 -4.01
N CYS A 100 0.32 0.15 -3.17
CA CYS A 100 -1.08 0.31 -3.47
C CYS A 100 -1.47 1.79 -3.34
N GLU A 101 -1.73 2.46 -4.46
CA GLU A 101 -2.25 3.82 -4.50
C GLU A 101 -3.78 3.79 -4.38
N ILE A 102 -4.32 4.38 -3.31
CA ILE A 102 -5.74 4.37 -2.99
C ILE A 102 -6.45 5.56 -3.64
N ALA A 103 -7.49 5.25 -4.41
CA ALA A 103 -8.49 6.22 -4.83
C ALA A 103 -9.41 6.59 -3.66
N GLU A 104 -9.66 7.88 -3.45
CA GLU A 104 -10.57 8.37 -2.42
C GLU A 104 -11.39 9.55 -2.97
N SER A 105 -12.53 9.22 -3.56
CA SER A 105 -13.46 10.20 -4.13
C SER A 105 -14.04 11.13 -3.08
N ARG A 106 -14.19 10.70 -1.81
CA ARG A 106 -14.68 11.58 -0.72
C ARG A 106 -13.70 12.70 -0.41
N ALA A 107 -12.42 12.49 -0.71
CA ALA A 107 -11.37 13.49 -0.60
C ALA A 107 -11.05 14.17 -1.94
N GLY A 108 -11.78 13.84 -3.01
CA GLY A 108 -11.63 14.46 -4.33
C GLY A 108 -10.45 13.94 -5.16
N TYR A 109 -9.88 12.78 -4.82
CA TYR A 109 -8.78 12.18 -5.58
C TYR A 109 -9.18 10.88 -6.28
N GLN A 110 -8.95 10.83 -7.58
CA GLN A 110 -9.01 9.62 -8.38
C GLN A 110 -7.62 9.41 -9.02
N PRO A 111 -7.01 8.21 -8.89
CA PRO A 111 -5.71 7.95 -9.47
C PRO A 111 -5.79 8.09 -10.98
N GLU A 112 -5.16 9.12 -11.52
CA GLU A 112 -4.63 9.05 -12.86
C GLU A 112 -3.44 8.12 -12.77
N LEU A 113 -3.55 6.95 -13.39
CA LEU A 113 -2.49 5.95 -13.37
C LEU A 113 -1.16 6.64 -13.70
N SER A 114 -0.20 6.58 -12.76
CA SER A 114 1.07 7.29 -12.85
C SER A 114 2.03 6.67 -13.88
N TYR A 115 1.51 6.15 -15.00
CA TYR A 115 2.18 5.41 -16.07
C TYR A 115 3.39 6.12 -16.72
N GLY A 116 3.69 7.37 -16.35
CA GLY A 116 4.76 8.16 -16.94
C GLY A 116 5.56 9.03 -15.95
N SER A 117 5.49 8.76 -14.64
CA SER A 117 6.37 9.44 -13.70
C SER A 117 7.74 8.75 -13.62
N HIS A 118 8.79 9.49 -13.24
CA HIS A 118 10.10 8.90 -12.95
C HIS A 118 10.00 7.80 -11.89
N ILE A 119 9.15 7.98 -10.88
CA ILE A 119 8.94 7.00 -9.83
C ILE A 119 8.36 5.70 -10.36
N PHE A 120 7.45 5.75 -11.34
CA PHE A 120 6.91 4.52 -11.91
C PHE A 120 7.99 3.68 -12.59
N GLN A 121 8.93 4.32 -13.29
CA GLN A 121 10.09 3.61 -13.86
C GLN A 121 10.95 2.99 -12.76
N ASP A 122 11.24 3.74 -11.69
CA ASP A 122 12.01 3.22 -10.55
C ASP A 122 11.33 2.02 -9.89
N LEU A 123 9.99 2.02 -9.76
CA LEU A 123 9.23 0.89 -9.22
C LEU A 123 9.37 -0.36 -10.10
N VAL A 124 9.26 -0.20 -11.43
CA VAL A 124 9.42 -1.30 -12.38
C VAL A 124 10.84 -1.85 -12.35
N GLU A 125 11.86 -0.97 -12.33
CA GLU A 125 13.27 -1.37 -12.27
C GLU A 125 13.63 -2.10 -10.96
N ALA A 126 12.98 -1.72 -9.85
CA ALA A 126 13.16 -2.35 -8.55
C ALA A 126 12.26 -3.58 -8.31
N ASP A 127 11.51 -4.03 -9.32
CA ASP A 127 10.55 -5.14 -9.25
C ASP A 127 9.51 -4.97 -8.11
N ILE A 128 9.09 -3.72 -7.87
CA ILE A 128 8.05 -3.37 -6.90
C ILE A 128 6.69 -3.46 -7.61
N LEU A 129 5.78 -4.26 -7.06
CA LEU A 129 4.44 -4.41 -7.62
C LEU A 129 3.64 -3.12 -7.40
N TYR A 130 3.18 -2.51 -8.48
CA TYR A 130 2.32 -1.33 -8.44
C TYR A 130 0.85 -1.73 -8.54
N VAL A 131 0.00 -1.14 -7.71
CA VAL A 131 -1.45 -1.42 -7.68
C VAL A 131 -2.22 -0.11 -7.54
N ALA A 132 -3.19 0.10 -8.42
CA ALA A 132 -4.15 1.18 -8.29
C ALA A 132 -5.46 0.63 -7.68
N VAL A 133 -5.82 1.10 -6.48
CA VAL A 133 -7.04 0.67 -5.79
C VAL A 133 -8.18 1.63 -6.15
N PHE A 134 -8.85 1.34 -7.28
CA PHE A 134 -9.94 2.17 -7.80
C PHE A 134 -11.24 2.05 -6.99
N GLU A 135 -12.09 3.08 -7.06
CA GLU A 135 -13.47 3.03 -6.56
C GLU A 135 -14.48 2.66 -7.67
N ASP A 136 -14.14 1.68 -8.49
CA ASP A 136 -15.00 1.17 -9.56
C ASP A 136 -14.94 -0.36 -9.66
N LYS A 137 -15.52 -0.91 -10.74
CA LYS A 137 -15.61 -2.35 -11.02
C LYS A 137 -14.26 -3.10 -11.05
N ARG A 138 -13.13 -2.39 -11.14
CA ARG A 138 -11.78 -2.98 -11.08
C ARG A 138 -11.41 -3.40 -9.67
N ARG A 139 -12.04 -2.86 -8.63
CA ARG A 139 -11.88 -3.28 -7.24
C ARG A 139 -13.02 -4.23 -6.88
N ILE A 140 -12.69 -5.49 -6.68
CA ILE A 140 -13.65 -6.52 -6.27
C ILE A 140 -13.84 -6.46 -4.75
N HIS A 141 -12.74 -6.43 -3.99
CA HIS A 141 -12.76 -6.31 -2.54
C HIS A 141 -11.72 -5.30 -2.07
N PHE A 142 -12.04 -4.52 -1.04
CA PHE A 142 -11.08 -3.75 -0.28
C PHE A 142 -11.62 -3.52 1.13
N HIS A 143 -10.97 -4.13 2.11
CA HIS A 143 -11.42 -4.20 3.50
C HIS A 143 -10.35 -3.69 4.48
N PRO A 144 -9.94 -2.40 4.39
CA PRO A 144 -8.91 -1.84 5.26
C PRO A 144 -9.28 -1.90 6.75
N GLU A 145 -10.56 -1.99 7.08
CA GLU A 145 -11.05 -2.17 8.45
C GLU A 145 -10.48 -3.43 9.14
N LYS A 146 -10.11 -4.47 8.37
CA LYS A 146 -9.47 -5.68 8.92
C LYS A 146 -8.12 -5.40 9.53
N LEU A 147 -7.40 -4.39 9.02
CA LEU A 147 -6.13 -3.95 9.60
C LEU A 147 -6.36 -3.21 10.92
N MET A 148 -7.48 -2.48 11.04
CA MET A 148 -7.80 -1.72 12.26
C MET A 148 -8.11 -2.61 13.46
N GLU A 149 -8.41 -3.89 13.24
CA GLU A 149 -8.55 -4.90 14.30
C GLU A 149 -7.20 -5.36 14.88
N MET A 150 -6.10 -5.02 14.21
CA MET A 150 -4.73 -5.38 14.59
C MET A 150 -4.05 -4.26 15.38
N GLU A 151 -3.02 -4.62 16.15
CA GLU A 151 -2.20 -3.64 16.86
C GLU A 151 -1.37 -2.79 15.88
N ASN A 152 -1.47 -1.46 16.02
CA ASN A 152 -0.65 -0.52 15.27
C ASN A 152 0.72 -0.36 15.94
N GLY A 153 1.74 -1.02 15.40
CA GLY A 153 3.11 -1.00 15.92
C GLY A 153 3.96 0.18 15.43
N ILE A 154 3.39 1.20 14.77
CA ILE A 154 4.19 2.27 14.14
C ILE A 154 5.08 3.02 15.14
N LEU A 155 4.60 3.22 16.38
CA LEU A 155 5.31 3.97 17.41
C LEU A 155 6.51 3.21 17.99
N GLU A 156 6.56 1.88 17.83
CA GLU A 156 7.73 1.07 18.22
C GLU A 156 8.92 1.30 17.30
N ILE A 157 8.65 1.63 16.02
CA ILE A 157 9.66 1.84 14.98
C ILE A 157 9.96 3.33 14.80
N VAL A 158 8.90 4.15 14.82
CA VAL A 158 8.96 5.60 14.60
C VAL A 158 8.22 6.30 15.75
N PRO A 159 8.89 6.58 16.89
CA PRO A 159 8.24 7.11 18.09
C PRO A 159 7.52 8.46 17.92
N ASP A 160 7.92 9.24 16.91
CA ASP A 160 7.36 10.55 16.57
C ASP A 160 6.33 10.51 15.43
N ALA A 161 5.88 9.32 14.99
CA ALA A 161 4.86 9.19 13.96
C ALA A 161 3.47 9.64 14.43
N ASP A 162 2.67 10.14 13.50
CA ASP A 162 1.25 10.36 13.74
C ASP A 162 0.48 9.03 13.55
N SER A 163 0.37 8.26 14.63
CA SER A 163 -0.28 6.94 14.62
C SER A 163 -1.78 6.96 14.32
N SER A 164 -2.39 8.14 14.25
CA SER A 164 -3.78 8.30 13.77
C SER A 164 -3.89 8.34 12.24
N ILE A 165 -2.77 8.48 11.53
CA ILE A 165 -2.73 8.62 10.06
C ILE A 165 -1.92 7.50 9.41
N ILE A 166 -0.77 7.14 9.97
CA ILE A 166 0.09 6.06 9.46
C ILE A 166 0.15 4.93 10.47
N ALA A 167 -0.02 3.70 9.98
CA ALA A 167 0.01 2.50 10.79
C ALA A 167 0.97 1.45 10.21
N TRP A 168 1.56 0.66 11.10
CA TRP A 168 2.35 -0.52 10.79
C TRP A 168 1.70 -1.74 11.42
N TYR A 169 1.46 -2.76 10.60
CA TYR A 169 0.87 -4.02 11.02
C TYR A 169 1.84 -5.17 10.73
N ASP A 170 2.32 -5.82 11.79
CA ASP A 170 3.20 -6.99 11.67
C ASP A 170 2.38 -8.23 11.29
N LEU A 171 2.75 -8.86 10.18
CA LEU A 171 2.10 -10.05 9.63
C LEU A 171 3.05 -11.25 9.58
N ALA A 172 4.26 -11.16 10.17
CA ALA A 172 5.27 -12.21 10.13
C ALA A 172 4.83 -13.53 10.79
N GLY A 173 3.76 -13.53 11.60
CA GLY A 173 3.12 -14.73 12.16
C GLY A 173 1.86 -15.21 11.42
N SER A 174 1.39 -14.45 10.44
CA SER A 174 0.12 -14.69 9.74
C SER A 174 0.25 -15.61 8.52
N HIS A 175 -0.89 -15.94 7.92
CA HIS A 175 -0.96 -16.62 6.61
C HIS A 175 -1.17 -15.64 5.46
N ALA A 176 -0.87 -14.35 5.68
CA ALA A 176 -1.08 -13.32 4.68
C ALA A 176 -0.28 -13.60 3.40
N ARG A 177 -0.94 -13.46 2.26
CA ARG A 177 -0.35 -13.69 0.94
C ARG A 177 -0.79 -12.66 -0.07
N LEU A 178 0.14 -12.29 -0.92
CA LEU A 178 -0.06 -11.48 -2.12
C LEU A 178 0.15 -12.35 -3.35
N ILE A 179 -0.88 -12.45 -4.18
CA ILE A 179 -0.88 -13.16 -5.45
C ILE A 179 -1.12 -12.12 -6.55
N HIS A 180 -0.25 -12.13 -7.55
CA HIS A 180 -0.39 -11.34 -8.77
C HIS A 180 -0.31 -12.26 -9.98
N ASP A 181 -1.41 -12.39 -10.70
CA ASP A 181 -1.51 -13.09 -11.98
C ASP A 181 -1.54 -12.06 -13.11
N MET A 182 -0.44 -11.97 -13.86
CA MET A 182 -0.31 -11.03 -14.97
C MET A 182 -1.20 -11.39 -16.16
N HIS A 183 -1.51 -12.68 -16.40
CA HIS A 183 -2.34 -13.07 -17.53
C HIS A 183 -3.81 -12.74 -17.26
N ALA A 184 -4.28 -13.01 -16.05
CA ALA A 184 -5.63 -12.65 -15.62
C ALA A 184 -5.76 -11.17 -15.25
N GLU A 185 -4.64 -10.43 -15.21
CA GLU A 185 -4.54 -9.08 -14.63
C GLU A 185 -5.21 -9.00 -13.25
N HIS A 186 -5.03 -10.05 -12.45
CA HIS A 186 -5.72 -10.26 -11.18
C HIS A 186 -4.71 -10.15 -10.04
N LEU A 187 -5.08 -9.37 -9.03
CA LEU A 187 -4.32 -9.25 -7.80
C LEU A 187 -5.21 -9.60 -6.62
N LEU A 188 -4.66 -10.41 -5.72
CA LEU A 188 -5.31 -10.82 -4.50
C LEU A 188 -4.34 -10.72 -3.31
N LEU A 189 -4.72 -9.91 -2.32
CA LEU A 189 -4.09 -9.85 -1.01
C LEU A 189 -5.06 -10.39 0.03
N SER A 190 -4.63 -11.42 0.74
CA SER A 190 -5.39 -12.06 1.83
C SER A 190 -4.58 -12.07 3.13
N LEU A 191 -5.27 -12.11 4.27
CA LEU A 191 -4.71 -12.16 5.63
C LEU A 191 -4.87 -13.55 6.26
#